data_AF-A0A0N7L3I0-F1
#
_entry.id   AF-A0A0N7L3I0-F1
#
_cell.length_a   1.000
_cell.length_b   1.000
_cell.length_c   1.000
_cell.angle_alpha   90.00
_cell.angle_beta   90.00
_cell.angle_gamma   90.00
#
_symmetry.space_group_name_H-M   'P 1'
#
loop_
_entity.id
_entity.type
_entity.pdbx_description
1 polymer ?
#
loop_
_entity_poly.entity_id
_entity_poly.type
_entity_poly.pdbx_seq_one_letter_code
_entity_poly.pdbx_strand_id
1 'polypeptide(L)'
;MRVISLQDGGDVSAVFERFCRAIKSVEASIKAKGKEFIYNEHLDLIAMEQKLLAGEYIDALFPTDPIAPVIIDVGAPLGVDDALSSQEDSSRIFTSKHHSLMTKHLTKTLYDKLKDKHSSKEYTLDMAIQTSNDNPHLGVGVVAGDEECYQVFKDLYDPVIEGWHGYKPEDKHLTDMDVSKLKNAEKTDNAYVQSARVRAGRNIPGLSLPPGTTRTSRPAQEEHPLQA
;
A
#
# COMPACT_ATOMS: atom_id res chain seq x y z
N MET A 1 9.92 6.35 -4.59
CA MET A 1 9.56 7.57 -5.35
C MET A 1 8.05 7.73 -5.39
N ARG A 2 7.54 8.96 -5.26
CA ARG A 2 6.11 9.27 -5.37
C ARG A 2 5.88 10.24 -6.52
N VAL A 3 5.14 9.81 -7.54
CA VAL A 3 4.81 10.65 -8.69
C VAL A 3 3.36 11.12 -8.55
N ILE A 4 3.15 12.42 -8.74
CA ILE A 4 1.86 13.08 -8.55
C ILE A 4 1.60 13.98 -9.75
N SER A 5 0.42 13.84 -10.35
CA SER A 5 -0.14 14.81 -11.29
C SER A 5 -1.37 15.43 -10.64
N LEU A 6 -1.45 16.75 -10.65
CA LEU A 6 -2.52 17.54 -10.03
C LEU A 6 -2.87 18.70 -10.96
N GLN A 7 -4.13 19.11 -10.97
CA GLN A 7 -4.58 20.41 -11.48
C GLN A 7 -5.89 20.81 -10.80
N ASP A 8 -6.23 22.08 -10.94
CA ASP A 8 -7.55 22.60 -10.60
C ASP A 8 -8.61 22.15 -11.63
N GLY A 9 -9.84 21.96 -11.17
CA GLY A 9 -10.93 21.40 -11.95
C GLY A 9 -10.83 19.88 -12.14
N GLY A 10 -11.75 19.33 -12.93
CA GLY A 10 -12.07 17.92 -13.05
C GLY A 10 -11.60 17.26 -14.35
N ASP A 11 -10.69 17.85 -15.12
CA ASP A 11 -10.16 17.20 -16.33
C ASP A 11 -9.20 16.05 -15.96
N VAL A 12 -9.79 14.91 -15.62
CA VAL A 12 -9.10 13.69 -15.21
C VAL A 12 -8.25 13.13 -16.36
N SER A 13 -8.69 13.28 -17.61
CA SER A 13 -7.94 12.88 -18.80
C SER A 13 -6.59 13.58 -18.86
N ALA A 14 -6.58 14.91 -18.74
CA ALA A 14 -5.33 15.68 -18.77
C ALA A 14 -4.42 15.36 -17.59
N VAL A 15 -4.98 15.15 -16.38
CA VAL A 15 -4.21 14.74 -15.21
C VAL A 15 -3.54 13.38 -15.41
N PHE A 16 -4.31 12.40 -15.89
CA PHE A 16 -3.82 11.04 -16.11
C PHE A 16 -2.84 10.97 -17.27
N GLU A 17 -3.07 11.70 -18.36
CA GLU A 17 -2.14 11.77 -19.48
C GLU A 17 -0.78 12.31 -19.06
N ARG A 18 -0.76 13.45 -18.33
CA ARG A 18 0.48 13.99 -17.75
C ARG A 18 1.16 12.98 -16.85
N PHE A 19 0.38 12.29 -16.01
CA PHE A 19 0.89 11.25 -15.13
C PHE A 19 1.55 10.11 -15.92
N CYS A 20 0.89 9.56 -16.94
CA CYS A 20 1.43 8.51 -17.79
C CYS A 20 2.70 8.94 -18.52
N ARG A 21 2.73 10.17 -19.06
CA ARG A 21 3.94 10.72 -19.71
C ARG A 21 5.10 10.83 -18.73
N ALA A 22 4.85 11.32 -17.52
CA ALA A 22 5.89 11.43 -16.48
C ALA A 22 6.44 10.05 -16.09
N ILE A 23 5.57 9.06 -15.86
CA ILE A 23 6.01 7.69 -15.53
C ILE A 23 6.86 7.10 -16.65
N LYS A 24 6.41 7.21 -17.91
CA LYS A 24 7.16 6.71 -19.08
C LYS A 24 8.52 7.38 -19.23
N SER A 25 8.62 8.69 -18.96
CA SER A 25 9.90 9.42 -19.00
C SER A 25 10.86 8.92 -17.92
N VAL A 26 10.39 8.76 -16.69
CA VAL A 26 11.23 8.26 -15.60
C VAL A 26 11.64 6.81 -15.85
N GLU A 27 10.73 5.98 -16.36
CA GLU A 27 11.04 4.60 -16.75
C GLU A 27 12.14 4.54 -17.81
N ALA A 28 12.06 5.40 -18.84
CA ALA A 28 13.08 5.49 -19.88
C ALA A 28 14.46 5.88 -19.32
N SER A 29 14.52 6.85 -18.39
CA SER A 29 15.78 7.24 -17.75
C SER A 29 16.37 6.14 -16.86
N ILE A 30 15.53 5.43 -16.10
CA ILE A 30 15.95 4.31 -15.26
C ILE A 30 16.46 3.15 -16.14
N LYS A 31 15.77 2.85 -17.26
CA LYS A 31 16.18 1.86 -18.27
C LYS A 31 17.52 2.22 -18.91
N ALA A 32 17.76 3.49 -19.24
CA ALA A 32 19.06 3.94 -19.75
C ALA A 32 20.22 3.69 -18.77
N LYS A 33 19.93 3.53 -17.47
CA LYS A 33 20.90 3.17 -16.42
C LYS A 33 20.93 1.67 -16.11
N GLY A 34 20.30 0.84 -16.94
CA GLY A 34 20.27 -0.62 -16.78
C GLY A 34 19.42 -1.12 -15.62
N LYS A 35 18.43 -0.33 -15.17
CA LYS A 35 17.49 -0.69 -14.11
C LYS A 35 16.05 -0.62 -14.65
N GLU A 36 15.09 -1.22 -13.95
CA GLU A 36 13.65 -1.06 -14.24
C GLU A 36 12.93 -0.55 -12.99
N PHE A 37 11.60 -0.55 -12.91
CA PHE A 37 10.91 -0.36 -11.63
C PHE A 37 10.83 -1.70 -10.89
N ILE A 38 10.73 -1.68 -9.55
CA ILE A 38 10.40 -2.91 -8.81
C ILE A 38 9.01 -3.33 -9.27
N TYR A 39 8.96 -4.55 -9.81
CA TYR A 39 7.74 -5.18 -10.25
C TYR A 39 7.75 -6.59 -9.66
N ASN A 40 6.75 -6.87 -8.83
CA ASN A 40 6.48 -8.22 -8.36
C ASN A 40 5.16 -8.62 -9.01
N GLU A 41 5.15 -9.71 -9.78
CA GLU A 41 3.95 -10.18 -10.50
C GLU A 41 2.73 -10.38 -9.58
N HIS A 42 2.96 -10.53 -8.27
CA HIS A 42 1.99 -10.96 -7.27
C HIS A 42 1.30 -9.84 -6.44
N LEU A 43 1.74 -8.57 -6.50
CA LEU A 43 1.42 -7.56 -5.45
C LEU A 43 0.91 -6.21 -5.94
N ASP A 44 -0.24 -6.18 -6.62
CA ASP A 44 -0.84 -4.90 -7.02
C ASP A 44 -2.39 -4.97 -7.09
N LEU A 45 -3.04 -3.79 -7.10
CA LEU A 45 -4.44 -3.51 -6.75
C LEU A 45 -5.49 -3.83 -7.84
N ILE A 46 -6.43 -4.75 -7.58
CA ILE A 46 -7.42 -5.31 -8.56
C ILE A 46 -8.91 -5.25 -8.09
N ALA A 47 -9.28 -4.76 -6.90
CA ALA A 47 -10.70 -4.81 -6.46
C ALA A 47 -11.59 -3.84 -7.27
N MET A 48 -11.03 -2.68 -7.64
CA MET A 48 -11.66 -1.73 -8.56
C MET A 48 -11.53 -2.19 -10.02
N GLU A 49 -10.44 -2.87 -10.35
CA GLU A 49 -10.12 -3.35 -11.70
C GLU A 49 -11.03 -4.52 -12.13
N GLN A 50 -11.31 -5.49 -11.24
CA GLN A 50 -12.24 -6.59 -11.52
C GLN A 50 -13.64 -6.07 -11.88
N LYS A 51 -14.11 -5.03 -11.20
CA LYS A 51 -15.41 -4.40 -11.48
C LYS A 51 -15.40 -3.66 -12.82
N LEU A 52 -14.33 -2.93 -13.13
CA LEU A 52 -14.17 -2.24 -14.41
C LEU A 52 -14.02 -3.22 -15.59
N LEU A 53 -13.31 -4.33 -15.41
CA LEU A 53 -13.14 -5.41 -16.40
C LEU A 53 -14.44 -6.18 -16.65
N ALA A 54 -15.30 -6.34 -15.63
CA ALA A 54 -16.64 -6.89 -15.75
C ALA A 54 -17.62 -5.95 -16.50
N GLY A 55 -17.17 -4.75 -16.89
CA GLY A 55 -18.01 -3.75 -17.55
C GLY A 55 -18.96 -3.03 -16.61
N GLU A 56 -18.81 -3.22 -15.30
CA GLU A 56 -19.56 -2.48 -14.29
C GLU A 56 -19.00 -1.05 -14.19
N TYR A 57 -19.86 -0.07 -14.39
CA TYR A 57 -19.49 1.34 -14.37
C TYR A 57 -19.41 1.85 -12.93
N ILE A 58 -18.49 2.80 -12.68
CA ILE A 58 -18.41 3.50 -11.39
C ILE A 58 -19.71 4.28 -11.08
N ASP A 59 -20.50 4.56 -12.12
CA ASP A 59 -21.82 5.20 -12.02
C ASP A 59 -22.82 4.37 -11.19
N ALA A 60 -22.65 3.04 -11.12
CA ALA A 60 -23.45 2.16 -10.25
C ALA A 60 -22.97 2.16 -8.78
N LEU A 61 -21.82 2.77 -8.49
CA LEU A 61 -21.26 2.91 -7.14
C LEU A 61 -21.51 4.29 -6.54
N PHE A 62 -21.98 5.26 -7.34
CA PHE A 62 -22.48 6.52 -6.81
C PHE A 62 -23.90 6.28 -6.26
N PRO A 63 -24.14 6.48 -4.97
CA PRO A 63 -25.49 6.48 -4.46
C PRO A 63 -26.27 7.59 -5.16
N THR A 64 -27.40 7.22 -5.77
CA THR A 64 -28.32 8.16 -6.45
C THR A 64 -29.09 9.04 -5.46
N ASP A 65 -29.06 8.68 -4.18
CA ASP A 65 -29.64 9.44 -3.09
C ASP A 65 -28.55 10.27 -2.39
N PRO A 66 -28.88 11.48 -1.88
CA PRO A 66 -27.94 12.27 -1.10
C PRO A 66 -27.43 11.44 0.09
N ILE A 67 -26.12 11.22 0.13
CA ILE A 67 -25.45 10.50 1.22
C ILE A 67 -25.62 11.33 2.49
N ALA A 68 -26.42 10.85 3.44
CA ALA A 68 -26.43 11.40 4.78
C ALA A 68 -24.99 11.34 5.34
N PRO A 69 -24.50 12.40 6.01
CA PRO A 69 -23.14 12.42 6.52
C PRO A 69 -22.86 11.14 7.33
N VAL A 70 -21.81 10.42 6.95
CA VAL A 70 -21.36 9.24 7.68
C VAL A 70 -20.83 9.73 9.02
N ILE A 71 -21.67 9.69 10.06
CA ILE A 71 -21.23 9.80 11.44
C ILE A 71 -20.60 8.45 11.78
N ILE A 72 -19.27 8.43 11.87
CA ILE A 72 -18.56 7.30 12.44
C ILE A 72 -18.86 7.33 13.95
N ASP A 73 -19.80 6.51 14.40
CA ASP A 73 -20.01 6.24 15.82
C ASP A 73 -18.85 5.35 16.32
N VAL A 74 -17.74 6.00 16.63
CA VAL A 74 -16.75 5.46 17.56
C VAL A 74 -17.45 5.47 18.91
N GLY A 75 -18.17 4.38 19.20
CA GLY A 75 -18.99 4.24 20.39
C GLY A 75 -18.31 4.77 21.65
N ALA A 76 -19.14 5.20 22.62
CA ALA A 76 -18.73 5.99 23.77
C ALA A 76 -17.37 5.58 24.35
N PRO A 77 -16.48 6.55 24.68
CA PRO A 77 -15.22 6.25 25.34
C PRO A 77 -15.54 5.50 26.63
N LEU A 78 -15.11 4.24 26.72
CA LEU A 78 -15.25 3.46 27.93
C LEU A 78 -14.44 4.16 29.01
N GLY A 79 -15.15 4.46 30.12
CA GLY A 79 -14.63 5.24 31.23
C GLY A 79 -13.27 4.73 31.69
N VAL A 80 -12.37 5.67 31.91
CA VAL A 80 -11.22 5.46 32.77
C VAL A 80 -11.76 5.16 34.17
N ASP A 81 -11.62 3.92 34.63
CA ASP A 81 -11.46 3.58 36.05
C ASP A 81 -11.08 2.09 36.19
N ASP A 82 -9.94 1.89 36.84
CA ASP A 82 -9.43 0.73 37.56
C ASP A 82 -9.99 -0.67 37.28
N ALA A 83 -9.13 -1.54 36.71
CA ALA A 83 -8.68 -2.74 37.40
C ALA A 83 -7.58 -3.46 36.61
N LEU A 84 -6.36 -3.36 37.14
CA LEU A 84 -5.32 -4.35 36.92
C LEU A 84 -5.82 -5.70 37.48
N SER A 85 -6.21 -6.65 36.63
CA SER A 85 -6.31 -8.06 37.02
C SER A 85 -5.85 -8.97 35.89
N SER A 86 -4.55 -9.22 35.90
CA SER A 86 -3.89 -10.49 35.60
C SER A 86 -4.77 -11.66 35.12
N GLN A 87 -4.64 -12.01 33.83
CA GLN A 87 -4.08 -13.30 33.39
C GLN A 87 -3.42 -13.09 32.02
N GLU A 88 -2.08 -13.10 32.00
CA GLU A 88 -1.30 -13.10 30.76
C GLU A 88 -1.44 -14.46 30.09
N ASP A 89 -2.18 -14.48 28.98
CA ASP A 89 -2.18 -15.60 28.04
C ASP A 89 -0.82 -15.64 27.33
N SER A 90 0.06 -16.53 27.78
CA SER A 90 1.39 -16.86 27.23
C SER A 90 1.42 -17.15 25.71
N SER A 91 0.26 -17.23 25.07
CA SER A 91 0.11 -17.38 23.61
C SER A 91 0.05 -16.07 22.82
N ARG A 92 -0.18 -14.91 23.46
CA ARG A 92 -0.38 -13.63 22.76
C ARG A 92 0.83 -12.71 22.90
N ILE A 93 1.53 -12.50 21.79
CA ILE A 93 2.58 -11.47 21.64
C ILE A 93 1.99 -10.06 21.83
N PHE A 94 0.68 -9.89 21.61
CA PHE A 94 0.02 -8.60 21.53
C PHE A 94 -1.10 -8.42 22.57
N THR A 95 -1.29 -7.19 23.01
CA THR A 95 -2.38 -6.81 23.94
C THR A 95 -3.71 -6.62 23.20
N SER A 96 -4.83 -6.54 23.93
CA SER A 96 -6.17 -6.31 23.39
C SER A 96 -6.33 -5.01 22.59
N LYS A 97 -5.38 -4.08 22.70
CA LYS A 97 -5.37 -2.83 21.92
C LYS A 97 -4.96 -3.07 20.46
N HIS A 98 -4.26 -4.16 20.17
CA HIS A 98 -3.80 -4.50 18.84
C HIS A 98 -4.90 -5.21 18.05
N HIS A 99 -5.19 -4.70 16.86
CA HIS A 99 -6.23 -5.25 15.98
C HIS A 99 -5.82 -5.28 14.50
N SER A 100 -4.52 -5.19 14.24
CA SER A 100 -3.98 -5.21 12.89
C SER A 100 -4.09 -6.62 12.27
N LEU A 101 -4.17 -6.69 10.94
CA LEU A 101 -4.12 -7.98 10.24
C LEU A 101 -2.83 -8.74 10.56
N MET A 102 -1.70 -8.05 10.69
CA MET A 102 -0.45 -8.65 11.15
C MET A 102 -0.66 -9.36 12.49
N THR A 103 -1.25 -8.69 13.50
CA THR A 103 -1.48 -9.30 14.82
C THR A 103 -2.45 -10.48 14.79
N LYS A 104 -3.38 -10.50 13.83
CA LYS A 104 -4.30 -11.63 13.61
C LYS A 104 -3.59 -12.88 13.07
N HIS A 105 -2.55 -12.70 12.25
CA HIS A 105 -1.84 -13.80 11.58
C HIS A 105 -0.53 -14.19 12.27
N LEU A 106 0.11 -13.27 12.99
CA LEU A 106 1.38 -13.51 13.70
C LEU A 106 1.16 -14.25 15.02
N THR A 107 1.04 -15.56 14.92
CA THR A 107 1.05 -16.46 16.08
C THR A 107 2.46 -16.61 16.65
N LYS A 108 2.58 -17.02 17.92
CA LYS A 108 3.87 -17.34 18.54
C LYS A 108 4.70 -18.35 17.72
N THR A 109 4.05 -19.41 17.24
CA THR A 109 4.68 -20.43 16.39
C THR A 109 5.22 -19.83 15.08
N LEU A 110 4.48 -18.91 14.46
CA LEU A 110 4.92 -18.24 13.25
C LEU A 110 6.07 -17.27 13.53
N TYR A 111 6.01 -16.53 14.65
CA TYR A 111 7.09 -15.66 15.09
C TYR A 111 8.38 -16.46 15.32
N ASP A 112 8.32 -17.56 16.07
CA ASP A 112 9.49 -18.42 16.33
C ASP A 112 10.09 -19.01 15.05
N LYS A 113 9.28 -19.25 14.01
CA LYS A 113 9.74 -19.72 12.70
C LYS A 113 10.47 -18.63 11.90
N LEU A 114 10.13 -17.36 12.10
CA LEU A 114 10.56 -16.25 11.25
C LEU A 114 11.55 -15.29 11.94
N LYS A 115 11.65 -15.29 13.27
CA LYS A 115 12.43 -14.32 14.07
C LYS A 115 13.93 -14.26 13.70
N ASP A 116 14.53 -15.39 13.33
CA ASP A 116 15.95 -15.47 12.99
C ASP A 116 16.20 -15.26 11.48
N LYS A 117 15.15 -15.02 10.69
CA LYS A 117 15.27 -14.73 9.26
C LYS A 117 15.44 -13.24 9.01
N HIS A 118 16.20 -12.92 7.97
CA HIS A 118 16.37 -11.57 7.47
C HIS A 118 16.56 -11.58 5.96
N SER A 119 16.34 -10.44 5.31
CA SER A 119 16.75 -10.26 3.92
C SER A 119 18.27 -10.15 3.78
N SER A 120 18.77 -10.24 2.56
CA SER A 120 20.15 -9.93 2.17
C SER A 120 20.62 -8.51 2.53
N LYS A 121 19.69 -7.63 2.92
CA LYS A 121 19.97 -6.27 3.41
C LYS A 121 19.80 -6.15 4.93
N GLU A 122 19.82 -7.28 5.63
CA GLU A 122 19.73 -7.37 7.08
C GLU A 122 18.40 -6.83 7.66
N TYR A 123 17.32 -6.81 6.85
CA TYR A 123 16.00 -6.41 7.34
C TYR A 123 15.30 -7.58 8.02
N THR A 124 14.98 -7.44 9.30
CA THR A 124 14.45 -8.53 10.15
C THR A 124 12.94 -8.49 10.29
N LEU A 125 12.35 -9.57 10.82
CA LEU A 125 10.92 -9.61 11.17
C LEU A 125 10.55 -8.52 12.19
N ASP A 126 11.37 -8.30 13.21
CA ASP A 126 11.11 -7.30 14.24
C ASP A 126 11.03 -5.89 13.64
N MET A 127 11.92 -5.56 12.69
CA MET A 127 11.85 -4.30 11.93
C MET A 127 10.55 -4.20 11.11
N ALA A 128 10.06 -5.31 10.55
CA ALA A 128 8.83 -5.34 9.77
C ALA A 128 7.58 -5.08 10.61
N ILE A 129 7.53 -5.55 11.87
CA ILE A 129 6.35 -5.44 12.75
C ILE A 129 6.40 -4.26 13.72
N GLN A 130 7.56 -3.61 13.87
CA GLN A 130 7.80 -2.53 14.82
C GLN A 130 6.72 -1.45 14.78
N THR A 131 6.27 -1.07 13.57
CA THR A 131 5.22 -0.06 13.40
C THR A 131 3.93 -0.41 14.13
N SER A 132 3.56 -1.70 14.22
CA SER A 132 2.34 -2.14 14.90
C SER A 132 2.53 -2.25 16.40
N ASN A 133 3.75 -2.56 16.87
CA ASN A 133 4.09 -2.56 18.30
C ASN A 133 3.95 -1.14 18.86
N ASP A 134 4.50 -0.17 18.13
CA ASP A 134 4.47 1.24 18.53
C ASP A 134 3.09 1.86 18.35
N ASN A 135 2.32 1.37 17.38
CA ASN A 135 1.01 1.92 17.02
C ASN A 135 -0.05 0.80 16.95
N PRO A 136 -0.61 0.38 18.11
CA PRO A 136 -1.57 -0.72 18.19
C PRO A 136 -2.85 -0.50 17.38
N HIS A 137 -3.14 0.74 16.99
CA HIS A 137 -4.34 1.16 16.28
C HIS A 137 -4.28 0.98 14.75
N LEU A 138 -3.15 0.50 14.20
CA LEU A 138 -3.00 0.32 12.76
C LEU A 138 -3.78 -0.89 12.25
N GLY A 139 -4.39 -0.76 11.05
CA GLY A 139 -5.16 -1.84 10.44
C GLY A 139 -4.33 -2.96 9.80
N VAL A 140 -3.15 -2.65 9.22
CA VAL A 140 -2.29 -3.65 8.53
C VAL A 140 -1.20 -4.18 9.45
N GLY A 141 -0.32 -3.29 9.95
CA GLY A 141 0.65 -3.61 11.00
C GLY A 141 1.96 -4.27 10.56
N VAL A 142 2.28 -4.33 9.26
CA VAL A 142 3.58 -4.83 8.76
C VAL A 142 4.09 -3.96 7.62
N VAL A 143 5.41 -3.80 7.52
CA VAL A 143 6.09 -3.05 6.46
C VAL A 143 7.30 -3.80 5.90
N ALA A 144 7.46 -3.79 4.58
CA ALA A 144 8.62 -4.38 3.90
C ALA A 144 9.81 -3.41 3.84
N GLY A 145 11.00 -3.90 4.19
CA GLY A 145 12.24 -3.13 4.07
C GLY A 145 12.88 -3.21 2.70
N ASP A 146 12.62 -4.28 1.95
CA ASP A 146 13.07 -4.52 0.59
C ASP A 146 12.13 -5.53 -0.11
N GLU A 147 12.41 -5.83 -1.38
CA GLU A 147 11.65 -6.78 -2.19
C GLU A 147 11.71 -8.21 -1.63
N GLU A 148 12.85 -8.61 -1.07
CA GLU A 148 13.09 -9.96 -0.59
C GLU A 148 12.24 -10.30 0.64
N CYS A 149 11.86 -9.29 1.43
CA CYS A 149 10.95 -9.41 2.57
C CYS A 149 9.63 -10.13 2.20
N TYR A 150 9.09 -9.89 0.99
CA TYR A 150 7.87 -10.55 0.54
C TYR A 150 8.04 -12.06 0.35
N GLN A 151 9.27 -12.54 0.13
CA GLN A 151 9.58 -13.97 0.01
C GLN A 151 10.03 -14.56 1.34
N VAL A 152 10.93 -13.88 2.06
CA VAL A 152 11.50 -14.35 3.34
C VAL A 152 10.43 -14.49 4.41
N PHE A 153 9.49 -13.54 4.46
CA PHE A 153 8.40 -13.47 5.42
C PHE A 153 7.03 -13.79 4.80
N LYS A 154 6.99 -14.46 3.65
CA LYS A 154 5.74 -14.74 2.90
C LYS A 154 4.64 -15.37 3.77
N ASP A 155 5.02 -16.26 4.69
CA ASP A 155 4.07 -16.96 5.57
C ASP A 155 3.28 -16.00 6.49
N LEU A 156 3.79 -14.79 6.72
CA LEU A 156 3.06 -13.69 7.37
C LEU A 156 2.47 -12.71 6.35
N TYR A 157 3.21 -12.39 5.29
CA TYR A 157 2.85 -11.35 4.34
C TYR A 157 1.66 -11.75 3.47
N ASP A 158 1.66 -12.96 2.91
CA ASP A 158 0.60 -13.48 2.06
C ASP A 158 -0.80 -13.40 2.72
N PRO A 159 -1.03 -13.92 3.94
CA PRO A 159 -2.34 -13.82 4.57
C PRO A 159 -2.72 -12.38 4.95
N VAL A 160 -1.75 -11.50 5.22
CA VAL A 160 -2.01 -10.07 5.46
C VAL A 160 -2.42 -9.36 4.18
N ILE A 161 -1.75 -9.66 3.06
CA ILE A 161 -2.07 -9.13 1.72
C ILE A 161 -3.44 -9.63 1.28
N GLU A 162 -3.72 -10.93 1.42
CA GLU A 162 -5.03 -11.50 1.13
C GLU A 162 -6.11 -10.87 2.01
N GLY A 163 -5.86 -10.73 3.32
CA GLY A 163 -6.82 -10.15 4.24
C GLY A 163 -7.14 -8.67 3.98
N TRP A 164 -6.17 -7.89 3.50
CA TRP A 164 -6.34 -6.45 3.25
C TRP A 164 -6.84 -6.15 1.83
N HIS A 165 -6.34 -6.89 0.84
CA HIS A 165 -6.55 -6.62 -0.58
C HIS A 165 -7.43 -7.65 -1.29
N GLY A 166 -7.59 -8.84 -0.72
CA GLY A 166 -8.29 -9.97 -1.35
C GLY A 166 -7.46 -10.75 -2.38
N TYR A 167 -6.13 -10.54 -2.44
CA TYR A 167 -5.25 -11.24 -3.39
C TYR A 167 -4.66 -12.51 -2.81
N LYS A 168 -4.75 -13.57 -3.59
CA LYS A 168 -4.05 -14.81 -3.35
C LYS A 168 -2.63 -14.73 -3.90
N PRO A 169 -1.69 -15.54 -3.37
CA PRO A 169 -0.33 -15.58 -3.87
C PRO A 169 -0.22 -15.88 -5.37
N GLU A 170 -1.18 -16.60 -5.94
CA GLU A 170 -1.17 -16.98 -7.36
C GLU A 170 -1.77 -15.90 -8.29
N ASP A 171 -2.43 -14.89 -7.73
CA ASP A 171 -3.03 -13.82 -8.52
C ASP A 171 -1.94 -12.97 -9.20
N LYS A 172 -2.20 -12.56 -10.44
CA LYS A 172 -1.32 -11.67 -11.21
C LYS A 172 -1.98 -10.32 -11.40
N HIS A 173 -1.21 -9.26 -11.18
CA HIS A 173 -1.70 -7.91 -11.44
C HIS A 173 -1.42 -7.43 -12.86
N LEU A 174 -2.40 -6.72 -13.43
CA LEU A 174 -2.29 -6.08 -14.73
C LEU A 174 -2.08 -4.57 -14.55
N THR A 175 -0.97 -4.05 -15.09
CA THR A 175 -0.74 -2.60 -15.15
C THR A 175 -1.13 -2.07 -16.52
N ASP A 176 -2.05 -1.10 -16.55
CA ASP A 176 -2.48 -0.44 -17.78
C ASP A 176 -2.30 1.09 -17.67
N MET A 177 -1.36 1.61 -18.46
CA MET A 177 -1.01 3.04 -18.51
C MET A 177 -1.46 3.69 -19.83
N ASP A 178 -2.48 3.12 -20.47
CA ASP A 178 -3.07 3.62 -21.70
C ASP A 178 -4.24 4.57 -21.43
N VAL A 179 -4.01 5.85 -21.71
CA VAL A 179 -4.98 6.92 -21.52
C VAL A 179 -6.20 6.76 -22.43
N SER A 180 -6.04 6.11 -23.59
CA SER A 180 -7.14 5.94 -24.56
C SER A 180 -8.26 5.03 -24.06
N LYS A 181 -7.98 4.23 -23.02
CA LYS A 181 -8.95 3.32 -22.40
C LYS A 181 -9.79 3.97 -21.30
N LEU A 182 -9.51 5.24 -20.96
CA LEU A 182 -10.35 5.98 -20.04
C LEU A 182 -11.76 6.13 -20.62
N LYS A 183 -12.75 5.80 -19.80
CA LYS A 183 -14.17 5.98 -20.12
C LYS A 183 -14.75 7.06 -19.22
N ASN A 184 -15.65 7.89 -19.75
CA ASN A 184 -16.37 8.94 -19.01
C ASN A 184 -15.50 10.02 -18.37
N ALA A 185 -14.24 10.18 -18.76
CA ALA A 185 -13.34 11.16 -18.14
C ALA A 185 -13.77 12.63 -18.39
N GLU A 186 -14.56 12.84 -19.44
CA GLU A 186 -15.20 14.09 -19.82
C GLU A 186 -16.45 14.44 -19.00
N LYS A 187 -17.03 13.49 -18.24
CA LYS A 187 -18.27 13.71 -17.47
C LYS A 187 -18.06 14.46 -16.16
N THR A 188 -16.87 15.02 -15.95
CA THR A 188 -16.51 15.64 -14.68
C THR A 188 -17.01 17.07 -14.62
N ASP A 189 -17.91 17.37 -13.68
CA ASP A 189 -18.48 18.71 -13.50
C ASP A 189 -17.63 19.56 -12.54
N ASN A 190 -17.05 20.63 -13.07
CA ASN A 190 -16.22 21.58 -12.33
C ASN A 190 -17.01 22.42 -11.31
N ALA A 191 -18.35 22.44 -11.36
CA ALA A 191 -19.16 23.03 -10.30
C ALA A 191 -19.02 22.26 -8.98
N TYR A 192 -18.69 20.97 -9.05
CA TYR A 192 -18.57 20.09 -7.88
C TYR A 192 -17.13 19.62 -7.64
N VAL A 193 -16.28 19.59 -8.68
CA VAL A 193 -14.90 19.11 -8.58
C VAL A 193 -13.91 20.28 -8.51
N GLN A 194 -13.32 20.45 -7.32
CA GLN A 194 -12.32 21.49 -7.07
C GLN A 194 -10.96 21.17 -7.70
N SER A 195 -10.52 19.91 -7.61
CA SER A 195 -9.26 19.46 -8.20
C SER A 195 -9.29 17.96 -8.50
N ALA A 196 -8.47 17.56 -9.47
CA ALA A 196 -8.25 16.16 -9.83
C ALA A 196 -6.79 15.79 -9.58
N ARG A 197 -6.56 14.66 -8.89
CA ARG A 197 -5.23 14.24 -8.44
C ARG A 197 -4.99 12.74 -8.65
N VAL A 198 -3.99 12.41 -9.47
CA VAL A 198 -3.50 11.04 -9.65
C VAL A 198 -2.14 10.90 -8.97
N ARG A 199 -1.95 9.83 -8.20
CA ARG A 199 -0.67 9.49 -7.57
C ARG A 199 -0.35 8.02 -7.74
N ALA A 200 0.93 7.69 -7.87
CA ALA A 200 1.43 6.34 -7.60
C ALA A 200 2.74 6.38 -6.81
N GLY A 201 2.94 5.34 -6.01
CA GLY A 201 4.25 4.99 -5.45
C GLY A 201 4.96 4.03 -6.40
N ARG A 202 6.26 4.26 -6.63
CA ARG A 202 7.14 3.34 -7.36
C ARG A 202 8.48 3.25 -6.65
N ASN A 203 9.08 2.07 -6.65
CA ASN A 203 10.39 1.82 -6.06
C ASN A 203 11.36 1.33 -7.14
N ILE A 204 12.67 1.51 -6.91
CA ILE A 204 13.73 1.16 -7.88
C ILE A 204 14.39 -0.16 -7.44
N PRO A 205 14.52 -1.17 -8.32
CA PRO A 205 15.14 -2.46 -8.03
C PRO A 205 16.55 -2.32 -7.50
N GLY A 206 16.90 -3.27 -6.65
CA GLY A 206 18.19 -3.28 -5.95
C GLY A 206 18.29 -2.24 -4.83
N LEU A 207 17.45 -1.21 -4.77
CA LEU A 207 17.39 -0.28 -3.64
C LEU A 207 16.45 -0.81 -2.55
N SER A 208 16.69 -0.43 -1.29
CA SER A 208 15.75 -0.73 -0.22
C SER A 208 14.41 -0.02 -0.46
N LEU A 209 13.34 -0.54 0.14
CA LEU A 209 12.11 0.22 0.32
C LEU A 209 12.32 1.24 1.45
N PRO A 210 11.48 2.29 1.54
CA PRO A 210 11.66 3.36 2.53
C PRO A 210 11.89 2.88 3.99
N PRO A 211 11.23 1.82 4.49
CA PRO A 211 11.50 1.30 5.83
C PRO A 211 12.91 0.72 6.02
N GLY A 212 13.47 0.11 4.98
CA GLY A 212 14.82 -0.48 4.99
C GLY A 212 15.91 0.45 4.48
N THR A 213 15.60 1.72 4.20
CA THR A 213 16.58 2.71 3.77
C THR A 213 17.50 3.09 4.93
N THR A 214 18.80 2.90 4.74
CA THR A 214 19.82 3.35 5.68
C THR A 214 20.31 4.75 5.29
N ARG A 215 21.00 5.43 6.21
CA ARG A 215 21.61 6.73 5.94
C ARG A 215 22.61 6.67 4.77
N THR A 216 23.26 5.53 4.56
CA THR A 216 24.25 5.32 3.49
C THR A 216 23.60 4.98 2.14
N SER A 217 22.42 4.34 2.11
CA SER A 217 21.73 4.00 0.86
C SER A 217 20.79 5.10 0.34
N ARG A 218 20.42 6.06 1.20
CA ARG A 218 19.53 7.19 0.87
C ARG A 218 20.03 8.08 -0.30
N PRO A 219 21.31 8.48 -0.38
CA PRO A 219 21.77 9.33 -1.49
C PRO A 219 21.53 8.68 -2.86
N ALA A 220 21.79 7.36 -2.98
CA ALA A 220 21.51 6.63 -4.21
C ALA A 220 20.01 6.62 -4.57
N GLN A 221 19.12 6.59 -3.58
CA GLN A 221 17.66 6.68 -3.81
C GLN A 221 17.20 8.06 -4.25
N GLU A 222 17.88 9.13 -3.82
CA GLU A 222 17.53 10.52 -4.13
C GLU A 222 18.12 10.98 -5.47
N GLU A 223 19.37 10.60 -5.77
CA GLU A 223 20.07 11.02 -7.00
C GLU A 223 19.55 10.32 -8.26
N HIS A 224 19.17 9.05 -8.17
CA HIS A 224 18.68 8.29 -9.33
C HIS A 224 17.46 8.92 -10.02
N PRO A 225 16.39 9.33 -9.30
CA PRO A 225 15.21 9.95 -9.91
C PRO A 225 15.36 11.44 -10.26
N LEU A 226 16.35 12.17 -9.72
CA LEU A 226 16.57 13.60 -10.05
C LEU A 226 17.32 13.81 -11.37
N GLN A 227 17.96 12.78 -11.89
CA GLN A 227 18.68 12.78 -13.15
C GLN A 227 17.84 12.20 -14.31
N ALA A 228 16.51 12.16 -14.15
CA ALA A 228 15.55 11.53 -15.05
C ALA A 228 14.56 12.52 -15.66
#